data_AF-A0A7W4WC04-F1
#
_entry.id   AF-A0A7W4WC04-F1
#
_cell.length_a   1.000
_cell.length_b   1.000
_cell.length_c   1.000
_cell.angle_alpha   90.00
_cell.angle_beta   90.00
_cell.angle_gamma   90.00
#
_symmetry.space_group_name_H-M   'P 1'
#
loop_
_entity.id
_entity.type
_entity.pdbx_description
1 polymer ?
#
loop_
_entity_poly.entity_id
_entity_poly.type
_entity_poly.pdbx_seq_one_letter_code
_entity_poly.pdbx_strand_id
1 'polypeptide(L)'
;MEKRYQVFVSSTYADLSDERQNVFRTLMEMDCMPAGMELFPAADEEQWDFIKKIIDDSDYYLIIIGGRYGSLTGEGISYTEKEFDYAVEKGIKVIALIHESPDDLSLSKSEKDPDLREKLDAFKDKVKDGRLVKFWNRAEELSGLVALSLTKTMKAYPAVGWTRADSLASDKANRKILELQDEIETLRKKISSLSSEAPEGAELLAQGSDTFVMRLKANYSNSHLPHHDPDKGYPLEFDLSISWDELFSMVGVPALHPVRETKLKSQLCTAIKDSYIKQLLEQCDEGYRLTGISISETIFQTIKYQFSALGYLNTLQEVKLSKDTEKEISFCELTPYGKRKLMEVRAIYRDSKPNRSSQKDALTRALLEAL
;
A
#
# COMPACT_ATOMS: atom_id res chain seq x y z
N MET A 1 -5.35 -26.29 12.93
CA MET A 1 -4.85 -25.55 14.09
C MET A 1 -5.90 -25.72 15.17
N GLU A 2 -5.58 -26.35 16.29
CA GLU A 2 -6.53 -26.52 17.40
C GLU A 2 -6.69 -25.16 18.09
N LYS A 3 -7.91 -24.61 18.03
CA LYS A 3 -8.25 -23.34 18.67
C LYS A 3 -9.00 -23.62 19.96
N ARG A 4 -8.64 -22.90 21.02
CA ARG A 4 -9.41 -22.82 22.26
C ARG A 4 -10.08 -21.46 22.34
N TYR A 5 -11.21 -21.37 23.00
CA TYR A 5 -11.94 -20.10 23.14
C TYR A 5 -12.03 -19.71 24.60
N GLN A 6 -11.84 -18.42 24.90
CA GLN A 6 -12.09 -17.88 26.22
C GLN A 6 -13.55 -17.42 26.33
N VAL A 7 -14.22 -17.81 27.42
CA VAL A 7 -15.63 -17.48 27.66
C VAL A 7 -15.74 -16.75 28.99
N PHE A 8 -16.14 -15.48 28.96
CA PHE A 8 -16.43 -14.73 30.17
C PHE A 8 -17.78 -15.17 30.75
N VAL A 9 -17.80 -15.61 32.00
CA VAL A 9 -19.00 -16.04 32.70
C VAL A 9 -19.41 -14.93 33.68
N SER A 10 -20.55 -14.30 33.40
CA SER A 10 -21.18 -13.27 34.23
C SER A 10 -22.40 -13.85 34.96
N SER A 11 -22.44 -13.66 36.27
CA SER A 11 -23.58 -14.05 37.11
C SER A 11 -23.46 -13.35 38.47
N THR A 12 -24.56 -13.29 39.22
CA THR A 12 -24.46 -13.05 40.66
C THR A 12 -23.74 -14.24 41.33
N TYR A 13 -23.02 -13.98 42.43
CA TYR A 13 -22.24 -15.02 43.11
C TYR A 13 -23.03 -15.69 44.26
N ALA A 14 -23.72 -14.88 45.07
CA ALA A 14 -24.32 -15.34 46.33
C ALA A 14 -25.42 -16.40 46.17
N ASP A 15 -26.18 -16.36 45.07
CA ASP A 15 -27.30 -17.27 44.78
C ASP A 15 -26.97 -18.36 43.75
N LEU A 16 -25.89 -18.19 42.97
CA LEU A 16 -25.57 -19.05 41.82
C LEU A 16 -24.20 -19.74 41.89
N SER A 17 -23.61 -19.87 43.09
CA SER A 17 -22.27 -20.47 43.23
C SER A 17 -22.15 -21.90 42.67
N ASP A 18 -23.14 -22.77 42.95
CA ASP A 18 -23.17 -24.15 42.45
C ASP A 18 -23.39 -24.20 40.92
N GLU A 19 -24.32 -23.38 40.45
CA GLU A 19 -24.65 -23.19 39.04
C GLU A 19 -23.40 -22.78 38.25
N ARG A 20 -22.67 -21.80 38.77
CA ARG A 20 -21.45 -21.27 38.17
C ARG A 20 -20.34 -22.32 38.13
N GLN A 21 -20.17 -23.09 39.20
CA GLN A 21 -19.18 -24.19 39.22
C GLN A 21 -19.48 -25.25 38.15
N ASN A 22 -20.76 -25.61 37.96
CA ASN A 22 -21.18 -26.54 36.91
C ASN A 22 -20.89 -26.00 35.51
N VAL A 23 -21.18 -24.71 35.27
CA VAL A 23 -20.87 -24.04 34.00
C VAL A 23 -19.37 -24.01 33.73
N PHE A 24 -18.54 -23.65 34.71
CA PHE A 24 -17.07 -23.65 34.57
C PHE A 24 -16.54 -25.04 34.20
N ARG A 25 -17.01 -26.09 34.89
CA ARG A 25 -16.65 -27.47 34.57
C ARG A 25 -17.01 -27.83 33.14
N THR A 26 -18.23 -27.49 32.72
CA THR A 26 -18.72 -27.74 31.37
C THR A 26 -17.85 -27.05 30.32
N LEU A 27 -17.49 -25.78 30.54
CA LEU A 27 -16.63 -25.03 29.63
C LEU A 27 -15.24 -25.68 29.50
N MET A 28 -14.65 -26.12 30.61
CA MET A 28 -13.36 -26.83 30.59
C MET A 28 -13.45 -28.17 29.86
N GLU A 29 -14.52 -28.95 30.07
CA GLU A 29 -14.77 -30.21 29.35
C GLU A 29 -14.96 -30.01 27.83
N MET A 30 -15.34 -28.80 27.41
CA MET A 30 -15.44 -28.38 26.02
C MET A 30 -14.15 -27.75 25.46
N ASP A 31 -13.00 -27.92 26.13
CA ASP A 31 -11.72 -27.29 25.77
C ASP A 31 -11.77 -25.74 25.70
N CYS A 32 -12.72 -25.13 26.39
CA CYS A 32 -12.82 -23.67 26.53
C CYS A 32 -12.11 -23.21 27.80
N MET A 33 -11.70 -21.93 27.81
CA MET A 33 -11.07 -21.26 28.94
C MET A 33 -12.14 -20.40 29.63
N PRO A 34 -12.78 -20.87 30.73
CA PRO A 34 -13.72 -20.04 31.45
C PRO A 34 -12.98 -18.90 32.17
N ALA A 35 -13.53 -17.69 32.08
CA ALA A 35 -13.01 -16.51 32.76
C ALA A 35 -14.11 -15.84 33.58
N GLY A 36 -13.76 -15.27 34.73
CA GLY A 36 -14.72 -14.64 35.62
C GLY A 36 -14.13 -14.32 36.99
N MET A 37 -14.98 -13.95 37.93
CA MET A 37 -14.58 -13.40 39.25
C MET A 37 -13.70 -14.34 40.09
N GLU A 38 -13.72 -15.65 39.83
CA GLU A 38 -12.89 -16.66 40.49
C GLU A 38 -11.39 -16.50 40.23
N LEU A 39 -11.03 -15.85 39.13
CA LEU A 39 -9.64 -15.65 38.72
C LEU A 39 -9.11 -14.27 39.14
N PHE A 40 -9.92 -13.47 39.85
CA PHE A 40 -9.55 -12.11 40.20
C PHE A 40 -8.49 -12.13 41.30
N PRO A 41 -7.30 -11.56 41.07
CA PRO A 41 -6.23 -11.57 42.06
C PRO A 41 -6.58 -10.65 43.23
N ALA A 42 -6.01 -10.94 44.41
CA ALA A 42 -5.94 -9.96 45.49
C ALA A 42 -4.89 -8.89 45.11
N ALA A 43 -5.32 -7.88 44.35
CA ALA A 43 -4.46 -6.82 43.81
C ALA A 43 -5.04 -5.42 44.11
N ASP A 44 -4.16 -4.42 44.15
CA ASP A 44 -4.49 -2.99 44.33
C ASP A 44 -4.86 -2.34 42.97
N GLU A 45 -5.82 -2.93 42.25
CA GLU A 45 -6.38 -2.40 41.00
C GLU A 45 -7.88 -2.09 41.18
N GLU A 46 -8.39 -1.07 40.46
CA GLU A 46 -9.82 -0.79 40.43
C GLU A 46 -10.57 -2.00 39.82
N GLN A 47 -11.46 -2.62 40.61
CA GLN A 47 -12.16 -3.87 40.27
C GLN A 47 -12.81 -3.84 38.87
N TRP A 48 -13.33 -2.69 38.46
CA TRP A 48 -13.98 -2.52 37.16
C TRP A 48 -13.00 -2.51 35.99
N ASP A 49 -11.81 -1.93 36.14
CA ASP A 49 -10.79 -1.92 35.09
C ASP A 49 -10.27 -3.33 34.80
N PHE A 50 -10.12 -4.14 35.84
CA PHE A 50 -9.73 -5.54 35.71
C PHE A 50 -10.80 -6.38 34.98
N ILE A 51 -12.07 -6.21 35.33
CA ILE A 51 -13.19 -6.88 34.67
C ILE A 51 -13.21 -6.56 33.17
N LYS A 52 -13.04 -5.29 32.78
CA LYS A 52 -13.00 -4.86 31.38
C LYS A 52 -11.91 -5.57 30.58
N LYS A 53 -10.69 -5.69 31.14
CA LYS A 53 -9.58 -6.40 30.49
C LYS A 53 -9.94 -7.85 30.18
N ILE A 54 -10.54 -8.55 31.15
CA ILE A 54 -10.92 -9.96 30.95
C ILE A 54 -12.04 -10.10 29.92
N ILE A 55 -13.02 -9.19 29.93
CA ILE A 55 -14.07 -9.19 28.90
C ILE A 55 -13.46 -8.95 27.52
N ASP A 56 -12.52 -8.00 27.39
CA ASP A 56 -11.82 -7.70 26.14
C ASP A 56 -11.01 -8.90 25.61
N ASP A 57 -10.43 -9.71 26.50
CA ASP A 57 -9.67 -10.92 26.16
C ASP A 57 -10.56 -12.14 25.87
N SER A 58 -11.88 -12.01 26.04
CA SER A 58 -12.83 -13.12 25.88
C SER A 58 -13.46 -13.17 24.49
N ASP A 59 -13.55 -14.36 23.92
CA ASP A 59 -14.15 -14.60 22.61
C ASP A 59 -15.69 -14.58 22.64
N TYR A 60 -16.26 -15.04 23.76
CA TYR A 60 -17.69 -15.13 23.99
C TYR A 60 -18.04 -14.64 25.39
N TYR A 61 -19.25 -14.13 25.54
CA TYR A 61 -19.80 -13.69 26.82
C TYR A 61 -21.00 -14.57 27.18
N LEU A 62 -20.98 -15.18 28.36
CA LEU A 62 -22.04 -16.03 28.88
C LEU A 62 -22.61 -15.39 30.14
N ILE A 63 -23.90 -15.05 30.13
CA ILE A 63 -24.59 -14.50 31.29
C ILE A 63 -25.63 -15.48 31.83
N ILE A 64 -25.60 -15.68 33.14
CA ILE A 64 -26.57 -16.48 33.90
C ILE A 64 -27.30 -15.55 34.85
N ILE A 65 -28.60 -15.39 34.64
CA ILE A 65 -29.47 -14.55 35.47
C ILE A 65 -30.36 -15.45 36.32
N GLY A 66 -30.23 -15.29 37.65
CA GLY A 66 -30.98 -16.02 38.66
C GLY A 66 -32.06 -15.16 39.33
N GLY A 67 -32.11 -15.24 40.66
CA GLY A 67 -33.13 -14.59 41.48
C GLY A 67 -32.72 -13.26 42.09
N ARG A 68 -31.46 -12.83 41.92
CA ARG A 68 -30.92 -11.60 42.53
C ARG A 68 -30.37 -10.63 41.49
N TYR A 69 -30.49 -9.33 41.76
CA TYR A 69 -29.90 -8.30 40.90
C TYR A 69 -28.39 -8.18 41.11
N GLY A 70 -27.91 -8.46 42.32
CA GLY A 70 -26.49 -8.41 42.69
C GLY A 70 -26.07 -7.10 43.33
N SER A 71 -24.78 -6.97 43.60
CA SER A 71 -24.20 -5.79 44.23
C SER A 71 -24.19 -4.60 43.27
N LEU A 72 -24.57 -3.42 43.77
CA LEU A 72 -24.59 -2.18 43.00
C LEU A 72 -23.19 -1.56 42.90
N THR A 73 -22.94 -0.92 41.78
CA THR A 73 -21.80 -0.03 41.55
C THR A 73 -22.09 1.38 42.06
N GLY A 74 -21.10 2.28 42.05
CA GLY A 74 -21.30 3.69 42.38
C GLY A 74 -22.31 4.43 41.47
N GLU A 75 -22.64 3.84 40.32
CA GLU A 75 -23.62 4.35 39.35
C GLU A 75 -25.05 3.84 39.61
N GLY A 76 -25.25 2.95 40.60
CA GLY A 76 -26.57 2.45 40.98
C GLY A 76 -27.11 1.29 40.14
N ILE A 77 -26.32 0.77 39.19
CA ILE A 77 -26.57 -0.47 38.43
C ILE A 77 -25.74 -1.62 39.00
N SER A 78 -26.18 -2.87 38.83
CA SER A 78 -25.41 -4.03 39.29
C SER A 78 -24.12 -4.23 38.49
N TYR A 79 -23.11 -4.85 39.10
CA TYR A 79 -21.90 -5.24 38.37
C TYR A 79 -22.22 -6.15 37.17
N THR A 80 -23.14 -7.11 37.33
CA THR A 80 -23.60 -8.00 36.25
C THR A 80 -24.23 -7.25 35.08
N GLU A 81 -25.05 -6.22 35.37
CA GLU A 81 -25.61 -5.37 34.32
C GLU A 81 -24.54 -4.53 33.64
N LYS A 82 -23.62 -3.96 34.42
CA LYS A 82 -22.50 -3.18 33.89
C LYS A 82 -21.59 -4.02 32.98
N GLU A 83 -21.30 -5.27 33.36
CA GLU A 83 -20.56 -6.24 32.56
C GLU A 83 -21.28 -6.55 31.23
N PHE A 84 -22.59 -6.76 31.28
CA PHE A 84 -23.41 -7.05 30.11
C PHE A 84 -23.39 -5.88 29.12
N ASP A 85 -23.57 -4.66 29.61
CA ASP A 85 -23.55 -3.46 28.78
C ASP A 85 -22.22 -3.29 28.06
N TYR A 86 -21.11 -3.51 28.79
CA TYR A 86 -19.77 -3.44 28.24
C TYR A 86 -19.53 -4.50 27.16
N ALA A 87 -19.93 -5.75 27.41
CA ALA A 87 -19.78 -6.83 26.43
C ALA A 87 -20.58 -6.58 25.14
N VAL A 88 -21.79 -6.00 25.27
CA VAL A 88 -22.61 -5.60 24.14
C VAL A 88 -21.98 -4.44 23.37
N GLU A 89 -21.47 -3.42 24.07
CA GLU A 89 -20.74 -2.29 23.47
C GLU A 89 -19.54 -2.75 22.64
N LYS A 90 -18.78 -3.73 23.16
CA LYS A 90 -17.64 -4.34 22.47
C LYS A 90 -18.01 -5.27 21.31
N GLY A 91 -19.30 -5.56 21.13
CA GLY A 91 -19.80 -6.44 20.08
C GLY A 91 -19.49 -7.93 20.32
N ILE A 92 -19.16 -8.32 21.55
CA ILE A 92 -18.90 -9.70 21.93
C ILE A 92 -20.21 -10.49 21.84
N LYS A 93 -20.14 -11.73 21.35
CA LYS A 93 -21.34 -12.57 21.20
C LYS A 93 -21.80 -13.06 22.56
N VAL A 94 -22.99 -12.61 22.94
CA VAL A 94 -23.63 -12.92 24.23
C VAL A 94 -24.50 -14.17 24.12
N ILE A 95 -24.33 -15.08 25.07
CA ILE A 95 -25.19 -16.23 25.34
C ILE A 95 -25.88 -15.94 26.67
N ALA A 96 -27.21 -15.81 26.64
CA ALA A 96 -28.00 -15.44 27.82
C ALA A 96 -28.87 -16.59 28.30
N LEU A 97 -28.66 -17.00 29.56
CA LEU A 97 -29.42 -18.02 30.27
C LEU A 97 -30.17 -17.35 31.43
N ILE A 98 -31.50 -17.34 31.37
CA ILE A 98 -32.35 -16.62 32.32
C ILE A 98 -33.21 -17.62 33.09
N HIS A 99 -33.29 -17.51 34.41
CA HIS A 99 -34.17 -18.37 35.20
C HIS A 99 -35.64 -18.10 34.85
N GLU A 100 -36.42 -19.15 34.56
CA GLU A 100 -37.82 -19.02 34.09
C GLU A 100 -38.75 -18.47 35.18
N SER A 101 -38.66 -19.02 36.40
CA SER A 101 -39.49 -18.65 37.54
C SER A 101 -38.67 -18.31 38.80
N PRO A 102 -38.19 -17.07 38.96
CA PRO A 102 -37.43 -16.67 40.16
C PRO A 102 -38.24 -16.77 41.46
N ASP A 103 -39.58 -16.77 41.36
CA ASP A 103 -40.50 -16.91 42.48
C ASP A 103 -40.54 -18.33 43.06
N ASP A 104 -40.13 -19.33 42.28
CA ASP A 104 -40.00 -20.73 42.72
C ASP A 104 -38.64 -20.99 43.40
N LEU A 105 -37.73 -20.01 43.37
CA LEU A 105 -36.47 -20.08 44.10
C LEU A 105 -36.73 -19.95 45.60
N SER A 106 -35.93 -20.67 46.39
CA SER A 106 -35.93 -20.51 47.85
C SER A 106 -35.70 -19.05 48.24
N LEU A 107 -36.31 -18.57 49.32
CA LEU A 107 -36.14 -17.20 49.85
C LEU A 107 -34.69 -16.74 50.05
N SER A 108 -33.73 -17.68 50.16
CA SER A 108 -32.29 -17.38 50.22
C SER A 108 -31.65 -17.00 48.87
N LYS A 109 -32.27 -17.42 47.76
CA LYS A 109 -31.83 -17.17 46.37
C LYS A 109 -32.64 -16.08 45.67
N SER A 110 -33.72 -15.58 46.28
CA SER A 110 -34.54 -14.51 45.72
C SER A 110 -34.16 -13.14 46.28
N GLU A 111 -34.34 -12.10 45.46
CA GLU A 111 -34.18 -10.72 45.90
C GLU A 111 -35.28 -10.33 46.90
N LYS A 112 -34.86 -9.78 48.03
CA LYS A 112 -35.77 -9.40 49.13
C LYS A 112 -36.17 -7.93 49.06
N ASP A 113 -35.30 -7.12 48.46
CA ASP A 113 -35.53 -5.69 48.29
C ASP A 113 -36.45 -5.44 47.08
N PRO A 114 -37.62 -4.81 47.26
CA PRO A 114 -38.54 -4.50 46.17
C PRO A 114 -37.90 -3.66 45.06
N ASP A 115 -37.03 -2.70 45.40
CA ASP A 115 -36.40 -1.79 44.43
C ASP A 115 -35.39 -2.56 43.57
N LEU A 116 -34.62 -3.46 44.18
CA LEU A 116 -33.68 -4.32 43.45
C LEU A 116 -34.40 -5.37 42.61
N ARG A 117 -35.58 -5.82 43.05
CA ARG A 117 -36.42 -6.75 42.28
C ARG A 117 -36.95 -6.10 41.01
N GLU A 118 -37.40 -4.84 41.08
CA GLU A 118 -37.80 -4.08 39.90
C GLU A 118 -36.62 -3.89 38.92
N LYS A 119 -35.43 -3.57 39.44
CA LYS A 119 -34.21 -3.48 38.62
C LYS A 119 -33.83 -4.81 37.97
N LEU A 120 -33.98 -5.93 38.67
CA LEU A 120 -33.75 -7.26 38.11
C LEU A 120 -34.68 -7.56 36.95
N ASP A 121 -35.96 -7.21 37.07
CA ASP A 121 -36.93 -7.47 36.01
C ASP A 121 -36.67 -6.57 34.80
N ALA A 122 -36.35 -5.29 35.01
CA ALA A 122 -35.89 -4.40 33.94
C ALA A 122 -34.62 -4.92 33.23
N PHE A 123 -33.66 -5.46 33.99
CA PHE A 123 -32.45 -6.04 33.43
C PHE A 123 -32.72 -7.31 32.61
N LYS A 124 -33.61 -8.19 33.08
CA LYS A 124 -34.04 -9.37 32.29
C LYS A 124 -34.66 -8.96 30.97
N ASP A 125 -35.50 -7.93 30.97
CA ASP A 125 -36.14 -7.44 29.75
C ASP A 125 -35.12 -6.83 28.79
N LYS A 126 -34.15 -6.07 29.31
CA LYS A 126 -33.01 -5.55 28.54
C LYS A 126 -32.17 -6.66 27.88
N VAL A 127 -31.95 -7.77 28.58
CA VAL A 127 -31.19 -8.91 28.06
C VAL A 127 -32.00 -9.68 27.01
N LYS A 128 -33.33 -9.77 27.16
CA LYS A 128 -34.25 -10.37 26.18
C LYS A 128 -34.41 -9.53 24.92
N ASP A 129 -34.29 -8.21 25.03
CA ASP A 129 -34.53 -7.30 23.91
C ASP A 129 -33.57 -7.61 22.74
N GLY A 130 -34.16 -7.82 21.56
CA GLY A 130 -33.44 -8.12 20.32
C GLY A 130 -32.58 -9.41 20.32
N ARG A 131 -32.72 -10.32 21.30
CA ARG A 131 -31.83 -11.49 21.46
C ARG A 131 -32.58 -12.80 21.67
N LEU A 132 -31.98 -13.89 21.19
CA LEU A 132 -32.44 -15.25 21.50
C LEU A 132 -31.89 -15.68 22.86
N VAL A 133 -32.75 -15.74 23.87
CA VAL A 133 -32.39 -16.22 25.21
C VAL A 133 -32.81 -17.67 25.43
N LYS A 134 -32.18 -18.35 26.40
CA LYS A 134 -32.64 -19.66 26.88
C LYS A 134 -33.07 -19.55 28.33
N PHE A 135 -34.12 -20.28 28.67
CA PHE A 135 -34.63 -20.36 30.03
C PHE A 135 -34.13 -21.63 30.71
N TRP A 136 -33.95 -21.56 32.03
CA TRP A 136 -33.57 -22.69 32.86
C TRP A 136 -34.38 -22.68 34.17
N ASN A 137 -34.63 -23.86 34.73
CA ASN A 137 -35.36 -24.02 36.00
C ASN A 137 -34.51 -24.68 37.08
N ARG A 138 -33.56 -25.52 36.69
CA ARG A 138 -32.69 -26.22 37.62
C ARG A 138 -31.23 -26.11 37.24
N ALA A 139 -30.36 -26.10 38.25
CA ALA A 139 -28.92 -25.99 38.08
C ALA A 139 -28.34 -27.08 37.18
N GLU A 140 -28.93 -28.29 37.17
CA GLU A 140 -28.42 -29.42 36.37
C GLU A 140 -28.64 -29.22 34.86
N GLU A 141 -29.58 -28.36 34.46
CA GLU A 141 -29.89 -28.08 33.06
C GLU A 141 -28.84 -27.15 32.40
N LEU A 142 -28.16 -26.33 33.22
CA LEU A 142 -27.24 -25.31 32.74
C LEU A 142 -26.10 -25.90 31.91
N SER A 143 -25.51 -27.03 32.34
CA SER A 143 -24.44 -27.69 31.59
C SER A 143 -24.86 -28.07 30.17
N GLY A 144 -26.04 -28.68 30.00
CA GLY A 144 -26.56 -29.04 28.69
C GLY A 144 -26.89 -27.82 27.83
N LEU A 145 -27.48 -26.78 28.43
CA LEU A 145 -27.81 -25.53 27.75
C LEU A 145 -26.57 -24.76 27.30
N VAL A 146 -25.54 -24.67 28.15
CA VAL A 146 -24.26 -24.05 27.83
C VAL A 146 -23.61 -24.80 26.69
N ALA A 147 -23.48 -26.13 26.78
CA ALA A 147 -22.80 -26.92 25.77
C ALA A 147 -23.46 -26.79 24.39
N LEU A 148 -24.79 -26.87 24.34
CA LEU A 148 -25.54 -26.73 23.10
C LEU A 148 -25.46 -25.30 22.54
N SER A 149 -25.67 -24.30 23.39
CA SER A 149 -25.74 -22.90 22.94
C SER A 149 -24.37 -22.40 22.50
N LEU A 150 -23.32 -22.68 23.27
CA LEU A 150 -21.96 -22.30 22.94
C LEU A 150 -21.48 -22.95 21.64
N THR A 151 -21.69 -24.26 21.47
CA THR A 151 -21.31 -24.96 20.22
C THR A 151 -21.98 -24.34 18.99
N LYS A 152 -23.28 -23.99 19.10
CA LYS A 152 -24.00 -23.31 18.02
C LYS A 152 -23.47 -21.91 17.76
N THR A 153 -23.20 -21.14 18.81
CA THR A 153 -22.65 -19.78 18.72
C THR A 153 -21.26 -19.79 18.11
N MET A 154 -20.38 -20.71 18.51
CA MET A 154 -19.04 -20.88 17.94
C MET A 154 -19.08 -21.18 16.45
N LYS A 155 -20.03 -22.01 16.02
CA LYS A 155 -20.22 -22.36 14.60
C LYS A 155 -20.79 -21.21 13.77
N ALA A 156 -21.78 -20.49 14.30
CA ALA A 156 -22.45 -19.39 13.60
C ALA A 156 -21.62 -18.09 13.60
N TYR A 157 -20.84 -17.88 14.66
CA TYR A 157 -20.02 -16.69 14.87
C TYR A 157 -18.62 -17.12 15.33
N PRO A 158 -17.77 -17.62 14.41
CA PRO A 158 -16.40 -18.00 14.75
C PRO A 158 -15.60 -16.79 15.25
N ALA A 159 -15.09 -16.88 16.47
CA ALA A 159 -14.19 -15.86 17.05
C ALA A 159 -12.72 -16.15 16.70
N VAL A 160 -11.83 -15.25 17.11
CA VAL A 160 -10.39 -15.35 16.86
C VAL A 160 -9.83 -16.62 17.52
N GLY A 161 -10.10 -16.79 18.82
CA GLY A 161 -9.64 -17.90 19.64
C GLY A 161 -8.14 -17.86 19.96
N TRP A 162 -7.76 -18.65 20.95
CA TRP A 162 -6.41 -18.88 21.41
C TRP A 162 -5.79 -20.07 20.69
N THR A 163 -4.53 -19.91 20.27
CA THR A 163 -3.72 -21.00 19.71
C THR A 163 -2.38 -21.04 20.44
N ARG A 164 -1.79 -22.22 20.59
CA ARG A 164 -0.45 -22.30 21.18
C ARG A 164 0.55 -21.57 20.29
N ALA A 165 1.49 -20.85 20.89
CA ALA A 165 2.48 -20.05 20.18
C ALA A 165 3.35 -20.87 19.20
N ASP A 166 3.60 -22.15 19.51
CA ASP A 166 4.31 -23.09 18.64
C ASP A 166 3.62 -23.31 17.27
N SER A 167 2.31 -23.03 17.18
CA SER A 167 1.54 -23.17 15.94
C SER A 167 1.55 -21.91 15.06
N LEU A 168 1.86 -20.72 15.61
CA LEU A 168 1.96 -19.46 14.86
C LEU A 168 3.30 -19.30 14.14
N ALA A 169 4.37 -19.87 14.72
CA ALA A 169 5.65 -19.97 14.07
C ALA A 169 5.68 -21.20 13.15
N SER A 170 4.98 -21.15 12.01
CA SER A 170 5.43 -22.01 10.92
C SER A 170 6.77 -21.42 10.48
N ASP A 171 7.86 -22.01 10.97
CA ASP A 171 9.24 -21.76 10.52
C ASP A 171 9.34 -21.58 9.00
N LYS A 172 8.45 -22.26 8.28
CA LYS A 172 8.26 -22.19 6.83
C LYS A 172 7.82 -20.82 6.31
N ALA A 173 6.86 -20.14 6.95
CA ALA A 173 6.39 -18.82 6.52
C ALA A 173 7.45 -17.75 6.76
N ASN A 174 8.10 -17.77 7.93
CA ASN A 174 9.17 -16.82 8.25
C ASN A 174 10.39 -17.02 7.35
N ARG A 175 10.79 -18.28 7.06
CA ARG A 175 11.84 -18.58 6.07
C ARG A 175 11.46 -18.06 4.68
N LYS A 176 10.21 -18.24 4.24
CA LYS A 176 9.77 -17.74 2.94
C LYS A 176 9.79 -16.21 2.85
N ILE A 177 9.44 -15.51 3.93
CA ILE A 177 9.54 -14.04 4.00
C ILE A 177 11.00 -13.60 3.83
N LEU A 178 11.93 -14.24 4.54
CA LEU A 178 13.36 -13.92 4.44
C LEU A 178 13.93 -14.21 3.04
N GLU A 179 13.58 -15.36 2.45
CA GLU A 179 13.96 -15.70 1.07
C GLU A 179 13.47 -14.66 0.06
N LEU A 180 12.21 -14.25 0.16
CA LEU A 180 11.64 -13.26 -0.75
C LEU A 180 12.28 -11.88 -0.59
N GLN A 181 12.69 -11.51 0.62
CA GLN A 181 13.41 -10.26 0.86
C GLN A 181 14.78 -10.24 0.18
N ASP A 182 15.53 -11.34 0.30
CA ASP A 182 16.85 -11.49 -0.35
C ASP A 182 16.74 -11.49 -1.88
N GLU A 183 15.72 -12.17 -2.41
CA GLU A 183 15.43 -12.17 -3.85
C GLU A 183 15.08 -10.76 -4.37
N ILE A 184 14.26 -10.00 -3.63
CA ILE A 184 13.93 -8.61 -3.97
C ILE A 184 15.18 -7.74 -3.98
N GLU A 185 16.06 -7.88 -2.99
CA GLU A 185 17.30 -7.11 -2.93
C GLU A 185 18.22 -7.43 -4.11
N THR A 186 18.36 -8.72 -4.43
CA THR A 186 19.17 -9.21 -5.56
C THR A 186 18.63 -8.70 -6.89
N LEU A 187 17.32 -8.77 -7.11
CA LEU A 187 16.68 -8.26 -8.32
C LEU A 187 16.81 -6.75 -8.45
N ARG A 188 16.68 -5.99 -7.36
CA ARG A 188 16.89 -4.53 -7.35
C ARG A 188 18.32 -4.16 -7.73
N LYS A 189 19.32 -4.87 -7.18
CA LYS A 189 20.73 -4.68 -7.54
C LYS A 189 20.96 -4.97 -9.03
N LYS A 190 20.37 -6.05 -9.55
CA LYS A 190 20.48 -6.41 -10.98
C LYS A 190 19.80 -5.40 -11.91
N ILE A 191 18.63 -4.88 -11.55
CA ILE A 191 17.97 -3.80 -12.30
C ILE A 191 18.83 -2.53 -12.27
N SER A 192 19.41 -2.19 -11.12
CA SER A 192 20.30 -1.04 -11.00
C SER A 192 21.57 -1.19 -11.85
N SER A 193 22.18 -2.38 -11.92
CA SER A 193 23.37 -2.58 -12.75
C SER A 193 23.04 -2.53 -14.24
N LEU A 194 21.98 -3.23 -14.68
CA LEU A 194 21.55 -3.26 -16.08
C LEU A 194 21.05 -1.90 -16.59
N SER A 195 20.36 -1.12 -15.76
CA SER A 195 19.93 0.24 -16.14
C SER A 195 21.09 1.25 -16.23
N SER A 196 22.29 0.81 -15.86
CA SER A 196 23.50 1.59 -15.79
C SER A 196 24.57 1.14 -16.79
N GLU A 197 24.22 0.34 -17.79
CA GLU A 197 25.13 0.00 -18.88
C GLU A 197 24.46 0.28 -20.22
N ALA A 198 25.26 0.36 -21.28
CA ALA A 198 24.72 0.40 -22.62
C ALA A 198 23.98 -0.94 -22.89
N PRO A 199 22.84 -0.94 -23.59
CA PRO A 199 22.24 -2.18 -24.06
C PRO A 199 23.22 -3.02 -24.88
N GLU A 200 23.13 -4.35 -24.77
CA GLU A 200 23.95 -5.25 -25.58
C GLU A 200 23.73 -4.99 -27.08
N GLY A 201 24.81 -4.85 -27.85
CA GLY A 201 24.76 -4.51 -29.28
C GLY A 201 24.70 -3.00 -29.58
N ALA A 202 24.62 -2.14 -28.57
CA ALA A 202 24.62 -0.68 -28.77
C ALA A 202 25.93 -0.17 -29.40
N GLU A 203 27.05 -0.89 -29.26
CA GLU A 203 28.33 -0.61 -29.90
C GLU A 203 28.30 -0.71 -31.43
N LEU A 204 27.33 -1.43 -32.00
CA LEU A 204 27.14 -1.57 -33.45
C LEU A 204 26.24 -0.47 -34.04
N LEU A 205 25.61 0.34 -33.19
CA LEU A 205 24.70 1.40 -33.58
C LEU A 205 25.46 2.73 -33.74
N ALA A 206 25.03 3.54 -34.71
CA ALA A 206 25.58 4.88 -34.93
C ALA A 206 25.42 5.75 -33.68
N GLN A 207 26.51 6.31 -33.16
CA GLN A 207 26.52 7.08 -31.92
C GLN A 207 27.72 8.01 -31.83
N GLY A 208 27.77 8.86 -30.80
CA GLY A 208 28.94 9.69 -30.57
C GLY A 208 29.16 10.70 -31.70
N SER A 209 30.35 10.67 -32.29
CA SER A 209 30.75 11.52 -33.41
C SER A 209 30.19 11.07 -34.76
N ASP A 210 29.54 9.91 -34.87
CA ASP A 210 28.90 9.48 -36.10
C ASP A 210 27.84 10.50 -36.52
N THR A 211 27.78 10.80 -37.82
CA THR A 211 26.89 11.83 -38.37
C THR A 211 25.59 11.25 -38.90
N PHE A 212 24.52 12.01 -38.71
CA PHE A 212 23.20 11.75 -39.25
C PHE A 212 22.79 12.93 -40.14
N VAL A 213 22.45 12.64 -41.39
CA VAL A 213 21.98 13.65 -42.34
C VAL A 213 20.46 13.68 -42.30
N MET A 214 19.89 14.81 -41.91
CA MET A 214 18.44 14.99 -41.85
C MET A 214 17.98 16.15 -42.71
N ARG A 215 16.83 15.95 -43.37
CA ARG A 215 16.17 17.01 -44.12
C ARG A 215 15.26 17.83 -43.23
N LEU A 216 15.57 19.12 -43.09
CA LEU A 216 14.78 20.07 -42.31
C LEU A 216 14.05 21.04 -43.24
N LYS A 217 12.90 21.54 -42.76
CA LYS A 217 12.15 22.62 -43.39
C LYS A 217 12.35 23.89 -42.58
N ALA A 218 12.97 24.89 -43.17
CA ALA A 218 13.17 26.19 -42.56
C ALA A 218 12.25 27.22 -43.20
N ASN A 219 11.59 28.02 -42.37
CA ASN A 219 10.66 29.07 -42.81
C ASN A 219 11.37 30.42 -42.71
N TYR A 220 11.33 31.18 -43.81
CA TYR A 220 11.95 32.50 -43.87
C TYR A 220 10.94 33.60 -44.13
N SER A 221 11.21 34.77 -43.59
CA SER A 221 10.46 36.01 -43.86
C SER A 221 11.40 37.11 -44.34
N ASN A 222 10.93 37.95 -45.25
CA ASN A 222 11.66 39.13 -45.72
C ASN A 222 10.76 40.36 -45.64
N SER A 223 11.05 41.23 -44.68
CA SER A 223 10.26 42.43 -44.41
C SER A 223 10.33 43.51 -45.50
N HIS A 224 11.20 43.36 -46.51
CA HIS A 224 11.41 44.36 -47.57
C HIS A 224 10.66 44.04 -48.87
N LEU A 225 9.94 42.90 -48.96
CA LEU A 225 9.15 42.55 -50.15
C LEU A 225 7.74 43.16 -50.11
N PRO A 226 7.25 43.81 -51.19
CA PRO A 226 5.86 44.27 -51.28
C PRO A 226 4.92 43.05 -51.28
N HIS A 227 3.89 43.06 -50.43
CA HIS A 227 2.95 41.96 -50.21
C HIS A 227 3.46 40.77 -49.39
N HIS A 228 4.47 40.96 -48.55
CA HIS A 228 4.88 39.97 -47.55
C HIS A 228 3.74 39.67 -46.57
N ASP A 229 3.14 38.48 -46.69
CA ASP A 229 2.26 37.91 -45.67
C ASP A 229 3.16 37.44 -44.50
N PRO A 230 3.17 38.14 -43.35
CA PRO A 230 4.03 37.80 -42.22
C PRO A 230 3.79 36.38 -41.68
N ASP A 231 2.62 35.82 -41.98
CA ASP A 231 2.20 34.49 -41.53
C ASP A 231 2.51 33.39 -42.54
N LYS A 232 2.91 33.71 -43.79
CA LYS A 232 3.32 32.74 -44.82
C LYS A 232 4.78 32.91 -45.19
N GLY A 233 5.65 32.48 -44.29
CA GLY A 233 7.07 32.33 -44.61
C GLY A 233 7.31 31.39 -45.79
N TYR A 234 8.43 31.57 -46.49
CA TYR A 234 8.84 30.69 -47.58
C TYR A 234 9.55 29.46 -47.01
N PRO A 235 9.02 28.23 -47.20
CA PRO A 235 9.68 27.02 -46.73
C PRO A 235 10.80 26.64 -47.69
N LEU A 236 12.02 26.51 -47.17
CA LEU A 236 13.14 25.90 -47.88
C LEU A 236 13.53 24.59 -47.18
N GLU A 237 13.93 23.61 -47.99
CA GLU A 237 14.42 22.32 -47.52
C GLU A 237 15.95 22.29 -47.54
N PHE A 238 16.55 21.82 -46.45
CA PHE A 238 17.99 21.73 -46.31
C PHE A 238 18.40 20.39 -45.71
N ASP A 239 19.51 19.86 -46.18
CA ASP A 239 20.12 18.67 -45.59
C ASP A 239 21.17 19.12 -44.56
N LEU A 240 20.91 18.80 -43.30
CA LEU A 240 21.80 19.09 -42.17
C LEU A 240 22.51 17.81 -41.75
N SER A 241 23.84 17.83 -41.81
CA SER A 241 24.69 16.80 -41.22
C SER A 241 25.05 17.18 -39.78
N ILE A 242 24.63 16.38 -38.81
CA ILE A 242 24.85 16.62 -37.38
C ILE A 242 25.30 15.33 -36.69
N SER A 243 26.14 15.41 -35.66
CA SER A 243 26.55 14.22 -34.90
C SER A 243 25.47 13.75 -33.93
N TRP A 244 25.48 12.45 -33.59
CA TRP A 244 24.57 11.91 -32.58
C TRP A 244 24.78 12.51 -31.20
N ASP A 245 26.02 12.83 -30.80
CA ASP A 245 26.31 13.54 -29.54
C ASP A 245 25.71 14.95 -29.54
N GLU A 246 25.80 15.70 -30.63
CA GLU A 246 25.18 17.03 -30.72
C GLU A 246 23.67 16.93 -30.64
N LEU A 247 23.05 16.02 -31.39
CA LEU A 247 21.61 15.77 -31.29
C LEU A 247 21.21 15.35 -29.87
N PHE A 248 21.97 14.47 -29.25
CA PHE A 248 21.68 14.00 -27.90
C PHE A 248 21.84 15.12 -26.88
N SER A 249 22.80 16.03 -27.07
CA SER A 249 22.96 17.21 -26.20
C SER A 249 21.74 18.15 -26.24
N MET A 250 21.04 18.21 -27.38
CA MET A 250 19.84 19.02 -27.59
C MET A 250 18.58 18.33 -27.05
N VAL A 251 18.45 17.01 -27.25
CA VAL A 251 17.30 16.21 -26.79
C VAL A 251 17.39 15.88 -25.31
N GLY A 252 18.59 15.63 -24.80
CA GLY A 252 18.81 15.13 -23.45
C GLY A 252 18.51 16.15 -22.36
N VAL A 253 18.78 17.44 -22.58
CA VAL A 253 18.52 18.48 -21.56
C VAL A 253 17.03 18.59 -21.22
N PRO A 254 16.11 18.73 -22.21
CA PRO A 254 14.69 18.69 -21.91
C PRO A 254 14.18 17.38 -21.32
N ALA A 255 14.82 16.24 -21.66
CA ALA A 255 14.43 14.92 -21.22
C ALA A 255 15.02 14.50 -19.86
N LEU A 256 15.70 15.39 -19.12
CA LEU A 256 16.13 15.12 -17.73
C LEU A 256 14.97 14.73 -16.81
N HIS A 257 13.77 15.23 -17.13
CA HIS A 257 12.50 14.88 -16.53
C HIS A 257 11.50 14.48 -17.63
N PRO A 258 10.42 13.74 -17.29
CA PRO A 258 9.38 13.38 -18.25
C PRO A 258 8.84 14.57 -19.06
N VAL A 259 9.00 14.53 -20.37
CA VAL A 259 8.57 15.58 -21.31
C VAL A 259 7.70 14.98 -22.41
N ARG A 260 6.59 15.65 -22.76
CA ARG A 260 5.72 15.21 -23.86
C ARG A 260 6.48 15.19 -25.19
N GLU A 261 6.23 14.20 -26.03
CA GLU A 261 6.90 14.09 -27.35
C GLU A 261 6.77 15.35 -28.20
N THR A 262 5.58 15.95 -28.23
CA THR A 262 5.34 17.20 -28.97
C THR A 262 6.17 18.36 -28.45
N LYS A 263 6.37 18.45 -27.13
CA LYS A 263 7.19 19.48 -26.51
C LYS A 263 8.68 19.22 -26.77
N LEU A 264 9.12 17.97 -26.65
CA LEU A 264 10.49 17.57 -26.95
C LEU A 264 10.87 17.88 -28.40
N LYS A 265 10.00 17.53 -29.36
CA LYS A 265 10.19 17.87 -30.79
C LYS A 265 10.31 19.38 -30.99
N SER A 266 9.44 20.18 -30.37
CA SER A 266 9.50 21.63 -30.50
C SER A 266 10.81 22.22 -29.95
N GLN A 267 11.31 21.69 -28.81
CA GLN A 267 12.57 22.14 -28.20
C GLN A 267 13.79 21.71 -29.01
N LEU A 268 13.76 20.52 -29.61
CA LEU A 268 14.78 20.08 -30.55
C LEU A 268 14.86 21.02 -31.76
N CYS A 269 13.72 21.37 -32.37
CA CYS A 269 13.68 22.34 -33.46
C CYS A 269 14.26 23.69 -33.05
N THR A 270 13.91 24.20 -31.86
CA THR A 270 14.50 25.45 -31.35
C THR A 270 16.01 25.33 -31.18
N ALA A 271 16.51 24.25 -30.58
CA ALA A 271 17.93 24.05 -30.34
C ALA A 271 18.74 23.94 -31.65
N ILE A 272 18.22 23.23 -32.65
CA ILE A 272 18.84 23.15 -33.99
C ILE A 272 18.82 24.53 -34.66
N LYS A 273 17.71 25.27 -34.58
CA LYS A 273 17.63 26.63 -35.13
C LYS A 273 18.72 27.51 -34.56
N ASP A 274 18.84 27.55 -33.23
CA ASP A 274 19.78 28.43 -32.54
C ASP A 274 21.24 28.04 -32.82
N SER A 275 21.53 26.74 -32.95
CA SER A 275 22.88 26.23 -33.20
C SER A 275 23.34 26.43 -34.64
N TYR A 276 22.43 26.34 -35.61
CA TYR A 276 22.74 26.33 -37.05
C TYR A 276 22.25 27.56 -37.82
N ILE A 277 21.77 28.60 -37.12
CA ILE A 277 21.19 29.80 -37.74
C ILE A 277 22.09 30.44 -38.80
N LYS A 278 23.41 30.50 -38.58
CA LYS A 278 24.36 31.11 -39.53
C LYS A 278 24.43 30.32 -40.83
N GLN A 279 24.64 29.01 -40.74
CA GLN A 279 24.67 28.10 -41.89
C GLN A 279 23.35 28.13 -42.66
N LEU A 280 22.22 28.20 -41.96
CA LEU A 280 20.89 28.27 -42.58
C LEU A 280 20.61 29.61 -43.26
N LEU A 281 21.23 30.71 -42.81
CA LEU A 281 21.10 32.03 -43.43
C LEU A 281 22.05 32.20 -44.63
N GLU A 282 23.22 31.57 -44.62
CA GLU A 282 24.15 31.57 -45.78
C GLU A 282 23.54 30.97 -47.04
N GLN A 283 22.53 30.12 -46.90
CA GLN A 283 21.84 29.47 -48.02
C GLN A 283 20.61 30.26 -48.51
N CYS A 284 20.44 31.50 -48.06
CA CYS A 284 19.33 32.37 -48.42
C CYS A 284 19.82 33.72 -48.95
N ASP A 285 19.01 34.34 -49.80
CA ASP A 285 19.31 35.67 -50.33
C ASP A 285 19.36 36.74 -49.22
N GLU A 286 20.07 37.84 -49.48
CA GLU A 286 20.18 38.95 -48.54
C GLU A 286 18.80 39.54 -48.17
N GLY A 287 18.58 39.79 -46.87
CA GLY A 287 17.35 40.40 -46.35
C GLY A 287 16.30 39.42 -45.79
N TYR A 288 16.50 38.12 -45.95
CA TYR A 288 15.65 37.10 -45.33
C TYR A 288 16.05 36.82 -43.87
N ARG A 289 15.06 36.50 -43.03
CA ARG A 289 15.21 36.13 -41.61
C ARG A 289 14.59 34.77 -41.35
N LEU A 290 15.28 33.92 -40.60
CA LEU A 290 14.80 32.59 -40.21
C LEU A 290 13.75 32.69 -39.08
N THR A 291 12.49 32.40 -39.39
CA THR A 291 11.38 32.47 -38.41
C THR A 291 11.24 31.18 -37.61
N GLY A 292 11.40 30.03 -38.26
CA GLY A 292 11.30 28.74 -37.59
C GLY A 292 11.89 27.61 -38.42
N ILE A 293 12.09 26.47 -37.76
CA ILE A 293 12.41 25.22 -38.44
C ILE A 293 11.44 24.13 -37.99
N SER A 294 11.27 23.14 -38.85
CA SER A 294 10.51 21.94 -38.54
C SER A 294 11.21 20.71 -39.12
N ILE A 295 11.16 19.62 -38.37
CA ILE A 295 11.55 18.29 -38.81
C ILE A 295 10.29 17.45 -39.04
N SER A 296 10.36 16.54 -40.01
CA SER A 296 9.26 15.60 -40.26
C SER A 296 9.03 14.70 -39.04
N GLU A 297 7.82 14.15 -38.92
CA GLU A 297 7.53 13.20 -37.85
C GLU A 297 8.41 11.96 -37.96
N THR A 298 8.66 11.46 -39.17
CA THR A 298 9.55 10.34 -39.42
C THR A 298 10.96 10.58 -38.87
N ILE A 299 11.56 11.74 -39.15
CA ILE A 299 12.91 12.08 -38.65
C ILE A 299 12.92 12.13 -37.11
N PHE A 300 11.91 12.76 -36.51
CA PHE A 300 11.81 12.81 -35.05
C PHE A 300 11.69 11.42 -34.43
N GLN A 301 10.86 10.54 -35.00
CA GLN A 301 10.73 9.16 -34.56
C GLN A 301 12.04 8.38 -34.73
N THR A 302 12.77 8.55 -35.85
CA THR A 302 14.10 7.93 -36.04
C THR A 302 15.08 8.35 -34.95
N ILE A 303 15.15 9.64 -34.63
CA ILE A 303 16.02 10.14 -33.55
C ILE A 303 15.63 9.52 -32.20
N LYS A 304 14.33 9.47 -31.90
CA LYS A 304 13.81 8.86 -30.67
C LYS A 304 14.19 7.38 -30.58
N TYR A 305 13.93 6.61 -31.63
CA TYR A 305 14.25 5.17 -31.67
C TYR A 305 15.75 4.92 -31.56
N GLN A 306 16.59 5.75 -32.21
CA GLN A 306 18.04 5.63 -32.08
C GLN A 306 18.48 5.79 -30.62
N PHE A 307 18.01 6.84 -29.95
CA PHE A 307 18.35 7.08 -28.55
C PHE A 307 17.75 6.04 -27.60
N SER A 308 16.59 5.48 -27.90
CA SER A 308 16.06 4.35 -27.13
C SER A 308 16.87 3.07 -27.34
N ALA A 309 17.31 2.78 -28.56
CA ALA A 309 18.16 1.62 -28.87
C ALA A 309 19.56 1.73 -28.25
N LEU A 310 20.11 2.95 -28.18
CA LEU A 310 21.35 3.25 -27.43
C LEU A 310 21.15 3.23 -25.90
N GLY A 311 19.91 3.04 -25.42
CA GLY A 311 19.57 3.03 -24.01
C GLY A 311 19.62 4.42 -23.35
N TYR A 312 19.57 5.50 -24.11
CA TYR A 312 19.61 6.87 -23.59
C TYR A 312 18.23 7.39 -23.18
N LEU A 313 17.17 7.03 -23.93
CA LEU A 313 15.80 7.50 -23.72
C LEU A 313 14.82 6.36 -23.45
N ASN A 314 13.93 6.58 -22.49
CA ASN A 314 12.74 5.78 -22.26
C ASN A 314 11.50 6.49 -22.80
N THR A 315 10.51 5.73 -23.27
CA THR A 315 9.21 6.25 -23.71
C THR A 315 8.12 5.70 -22.80
N LEU A 316 7.33 6.60 -22.22
CA LEU A 316 6.22 6.28 -21.33
C LEU A 316 4.90 6.64 -22.02
N GLN A 317 3.92 5.77 -21.93
CA GLN A 317 2.56 6.03 -22.43
C GLN A 317 1.60 6.12 -21.25
N GLU A 318 0.86 7.23 -21.17
CA GLU A 318 -0.25 7.39 -20.23
C GLU A 318 -1.56 7.45 -21.00
N VAL A 319 -2.52 6.59 -20.63
CA VAL A 319 -3.90 6.68 -21.13
C VAL A 319 -4.67 7.62 -20.21
N LYS A 320 -5.14 8.75 -20.73
CA LYS A 320 -6.05 9.65 -19.99
C LYS A 320 -7.49 9.45 -20.46
N LEU A 321 -8.36 9.13 -19.52
CA LEU A 321 -9.80 9.09 -19.72
C LEU A 321 -10.36 10.51 -19.61
N SER A 322 -10.94 11.03 -20.69
CA SER A 322 -11.71 12.28 -20.66
C SER A 322 -13.07 12.10 -21.32
N LYS A 323 -14.16 12.34 -20.56
CA LYS A 323 -15.57 12.43 -20.98
C LYS A 323 -15.89 11.86 -22.39
N ASP A 324 -15.74 10.54 -22.55
CA ASP A 324 -16.03 9.73 -23.76
C ASP A 324 -14.94 9.54 -24.83
N THR A 325 -13.68 9.92 -24.56
CA THR A 325 -12.53 9.52 -25.41
C THR A 325 -11.30 9.14 -24.58
N GLU A 326 -10.68 8.00 -24.93
CA GLU A 326 -9.35 7.63 -24.47
C GLU A 326 -8.33 8.43 -25.27
N LYS A 327 -7.48 9.21 -24.58
CA LYS A 327 -6.38 9.92 -25.22
C LYS A 327 -5.06 9.41 -24.67
N GLU A 328 -4.32 8.72 -25.53
CA GLU A 328 -2.95 8.32 -25.27
C GLU A 328 -2.01 9.54 -25.35
N ILE A 329 -1.20 9.72 -24.31
CA ILE A 329 -0.18 10.76 -24.25
C ILE A 329 1.17 10.08 -24.08
N SER A 330 2.09 10.32 -25.01
CA SER A 330 3.45 9.80 -24.96
C SER A 330 4.43 10.82 -24.38
N PHE A 331 5.28 10.35 -23.48
CA PHE A 331 6.34 11.09 -22.81
C PHE A 331 7.70 10.43 -23.07
N CYS A 332 8.75 11.23 -23.05
CA CYS A 332 10.14 10.79 -23.10
C CYS A 332 10.87 11.23 -21.84
N GLU A 333 11.78 10.40 -21.34
CA GLU A 333 12.69 10.74 -20.26
C GLU A 333 14.04 10.02 -20.43
N LEU A 334 15.11 10.56 -19.84
CA LEU A 334 16.41 9.90 -19.84
C LEU A 334 16.44 8.71 -18.88
N THR A 335 17.00 7.61 -19.36
CA THR A 335 17.38 6.46 -18.51
C THR A 335 18.54 6.85 -17.58
N PRO A 336 18.86 6.07 -16.53
CA PRO A 336 20.05 6.30 -15.72
C PRO A 336 21.34 6.31 -16.54
N TYR A 337 21.47 5.40 -17.51
CA TYR A 337 22.58 5.40 -18.47
C TYR A 337 22.62 6.67 -19.33
N GLY A 338 21.48 7.09 -19.89
CA GLY A 338 21.35 8.32 -20.68
C GLY A 338 21.71 9.58 -19.90
N LYS A 339 21.37 9.67 -18.61
CA LYS A 339 21.77 10.79 -17.74
C LYS A 339 23.29 10.91 -17.62
N ARG A 340 23.99 9.79 -17.39
CA ARG A 340 25.46 9.80 -17.35
C ARG A 340 26.06 10.13 -18.72
N LYS A 341 25.49 9.58 -19.79
CA LYS A 341 25.95 9.90 -21.15
C LYS A 341 25.78 11.38 -21.46
N LEU A 342 24.69 12.01 -21.02
CA LEU A 342 24.47 13.44 -21.19
C LEU A 342 25.53 14.25 -20.44
N MET A 343 25.91 13.81 -19.24
CA MET A 343 27.02 14.41 -18.49
C MET A 343 28.34 14.30 -19.28
N GLU A 344 28.66 13.15 -19.87
CA GLU A 344 29.88 13.00 -20.71
C GLU A 344 29.89 13.97 -21.91
N VAL A 345 28.73 14.12 -22.57
CA VAL A 345 28.61 14.96 -23.78
C VAL A 345 28.65 16.45 -23.44
N ARG A 346 28.07 16.88 -22.32
CA ARG A 346 27.92 18.30 -21.95
C ARG A 346 28.91 18.81 -20.91
N ALA A 347 29.63 17.93 -20.20
CA ALA A 347 30.59 18.36 -19.19
C ALA A 347 31.72 19.20 -19.80
N ILE A 348 32.07 20.28 -19.12
CA ILE A 348 33.24 21.10 -19.44
C ILE A 348 34.42 20.52 -18.66
N TYR A 349 35.35 19.89 -19.37
CA TYR A 349 36.56 19.31 -18.78
C TYR A 349 37.64 20.37 -18.58
N ARG A 350 38.41 20.26 -17.48
CA ARG A 350 39.59 21.09 -17.22
C ARG A 350 40.76 20.52 -18.04
N ASP A 351 41.12 21.19 -19.13
CA ASP A 351 42.21 20.89 -20.07
C ASP A 351 42.21 19.48 -20.70
N SER A 352 41.62 19.39 -21.92
CA SER A 352 41.48 18.22 -22.81
C SER A 352 40.58 17.07 -22.33
N LYS A 353 39.66 16.61 -23.21
CA LYS A 353 38.80 15.44 -22.96
C LYS A 353 39.69 14.23 -22.62
N PRO A 354 39.37 13.43 -21.58
CA PRO A 354 40.10 12.20 -21.31
C PRO A 354 40.02 11.28 -22.53
N ASN A 355 41.17 11.00 -23.14
CA ASN A 355 41.26 10.14 -24.32
C ASN A 355 40.95 8.70 -23.90
N ARG A 356 39.83 8.11 -24.37
CA ARG A 356 39.40 6.75 -23.98
C ARG A 356 40.45 5.66 -24.27
N SER A 357 41.41 5.90 -25.17
CA SER A 357 42.55 5.00 -25.40
C SER A 357 43.53 4.96 -24.23
N SER A 358 43.76 6.09 -23.55
CA SER A 358 44.71 6.19 -22.45
C SER A 358 44.29 5.42 -21.19
N GLN A 359 42.99 5.22 -20.97
CA GLN A 359 42.48 4.43 -19.84
C GLN A 359 42.62 2.93 -20.06
N LYS A 360 42.46 2.43 -21.31
CA LYS A 360 42.74 1.02 -21.63
C LYS A 360 44.23 0.71 -21.54
N ASP A 361 45.10 1.60 -22.02
CA ASP A 361 46.55 1.42 -21.90
C ASP A 361 47.04 1.50 -20.44
N ALA A 362 46.43 2.36 -19.61
CA ALA A 362 46.76 2.46 -18.19
C ALA A 362 46.34 1.20 -17.40
N LEU A 363 45.16 0.63 -17.69
CA LEU A 363 44.73 -0.64 -17.08
C LEU A 363 45.60 -1.82 -17.55
N THR A 364 45.98 -1.83 -18.83
CA THR A 364 46.82 -2.92 -19.39
C THR A 364 48.25 -2.84 -18.84
N ARG A 365 48.81 -1.64 -18.64
CA ARG A 365 50.10 -1.46 -17.96
C ARG A 365 50.04 -1.84 -16.48
N ALA A 366 48.99 -1.46 -15.76
CA ALA A 366 48.83 -1.83 -14.35
C ALA A 366 48.67 -3.35 -14.15
N LEU A 367 48.07 -4.06 -15.10
CA LEU A 367 47.97 -5.53 -15.10
C LEU A 367 49.29 -6.23 -15.46
N LEU A 368 50.11 -5.62 -16.31
CA LEU A 368 51.44 -6.13 -16.67
C LEU A 368 52.51 -5.85 -15.62
N GLU A 369 52.36 -4.81 -14.79
CA GLU A 369 53.24 -4.53 -13.65
C GLU A 369 52.87 -5.35 -12.39
N ALA A 370 51.70 -5.99 -12.38
CA ALA A 370 51.21 -6.83 -11.28
C ALA A 370 51.44 -8.35 -11.49
N LEU A 371 51.98 -8.74 -12.65
CA LEU A 371 52.50 -10.08 -12.97
C LEU A 371 54.03 -10.05 -12.95
#